data_AF-A0A952KUG7-F1
#
_entry.id   AF-A0A952KUG7-F1
#
_cell.length_a   1.000
_cell.length_b   1.000
_cell.length_c   1.000
_cell.angle_alpha   90.00
_cell.angle_beta   90.00
_cell.angle_gamma   90.00
#
_symmetry.space_group_name_H-M   'P 1'
#
loop_
_entity.id
_entity.type
_entity.pdbx_description
1 polymer ?
#
loop_
_entity_poly.entity_id
_entity_poly.type
_entity_poly.pdbx_seq_one_letter_code
_entity_poly.pdbx_strand_id
1 'polypeptide(L)' 'TTLEVRQGLTLAEYAAHGGGFPLTLRGSGCLGAIVLSGLTQPEDHETVVTAVAEILGVTAPRLEI' A
#
# COMPACT_ATOMS: atom_id res chain seq x y z
N THR A 1 7.46 18.25 0.70
CA THR A 1 8.83 17.85 1.09
C THR A 1 8.99 16.36 0.83
N THR A 2 10.12 15.92 0.27
CA THR A 2 10.35 14.52 -0.15
C THR A 2 10.68 13.61 1.04
N LEU A 3 10.64 12.29 0.83
CA LEU A 3 11.12 11.32 1.81
C LEU A 3 12.59 11.55 2.18
N GLU A 4 13.45 11.88 1.21
CA GLU A 4 14.87 12.19 1.44
C GLU A 4 15.05 13.31 2.46
N VAL A 5 14.35 14.44 2.26
CA VAL A 5 14.49 15.62 3.11
C VAL A 5 13.94 15.38 4.53
N ARG A 6 12.89 14.58 4.67
CA ARG A 6 12.19 14.38 5.95
C ARG A 6 12.71 13.20 6.77
N GLN A 7 13.19 12.17 6.09
CA GLN A 7 13.45 10.86 6.68
C GLN A 7 14.81 10.27 6.26
N GLY A 8 15.58 10.94 5.39
CA GLY A 8 16.86 10.44 4.91
C GLY A 8 16.75 9.20 4.02
N LEU A 9 15.55 8.87 3.53
CA LEU A 9 15.29 7.72 2.68
C LEU A 9 15.49 8.09 1.21
N THR A 10 16.40 7.42 0.51
CA THR A 10 16.71 7.69 -0.90
C THR A 10 15.49 7.44 -1.78
N LEU A 11 15.23 8.31 -2.76
CA LEU A 11 14.11 8.09 -3.69
C LEU A 11 14.37 6.95 -4.68
N ALA A 12 15.62 6.48 -4.80
CA ALA A 12 15.97 5.31 -5.60
C ALA A 12 15.49 4.00 -4.96
N GLU A 13 15.41 3.95 -3.62
CA GLU A 13 15.04 2.75 -2.87
C GLU A 13 13.62 2.85 -2.28
N TYR A 14 13.11 4.06 -2.06
CA TYR A 14 11.85 4.29 -1.35
C TYR A 14 10.87 5.14 -2.15
N ALA A 15 9.62 4.68 -2.18
CA ALA A 15 8.50 5.37 -2.81
C ALA A 15 7.41 5.69 -1.78
N ALA A 16 6.93 6.94 -1.75
CA ALA A 16 5.75 7.35 -0.98
C ALA A 16 4.53 7.48 -1.91
N HIS A 17 4.25 6.44 -2.70
CA HIS A 17 3.15 6.40 -3.66
C HIS A 17 2.12 5.33 -3.26
N GLY A 18 0.89 5.46 -3.78
CA GLY A 18 -0.14 4.42 -3.65
C GLY A 18 0.28 3.07 -4.27
N GLY A 19 -0.45 2.00 -3.93
CA GLY A 19 -0.21 0.64 -4.46
C GLY A 19 0.59 -0.30 -3.55
N GLY A 20 1.24 0.22 -2.50
CA GLY A 20 1.85 -0.61 -1.45
C GLY A 20 0.86 -0.97 -0.34
N PHE A 21 0.70 -2.26 -0.01
CA PHE A 21 -0.19 -2.74 1.05
C PHE A 21 0.48 -3.81 1.92
N PRO A 22 0.55 -3.65 3.26
CA PRO A 22 1.25 -4.59 4.13
C PRO A 22 0.47 -5.90 4.32
N LEU A 23 1.20 -7.01 4.33
CA LEU A 23 0.68 -8.33 4.65
C LEU A 23 1.04 -8.70 6.09
N THR A 24 0.05 -8.63 6.98
CA THR A 24 0.23 -8.94 8.40
C THR A 24 -0.50 -10.22 8.79
N LEU A 25 0.17 -11.10 9.54
CA LEU A 25 -0.45 -12.27 10.14
C LEU A 25 -0.66 -12.05 11.64
N ARG A 26 -1.87 -12.38 12.11
CA ARG A 26 -2.23 -12.27 13.53
C ARG A 26 -1.27 -13.11 14.38
N GLY A 27 -0.58 -12.45 15.31
CA GLY A 27 0.40 -13.09 16.20
C GLY A 27 1.80 -13.27 15.60
N SER A 28 2.04 -12.87 14.35
CA SER A 28 3.36 -12.98 13.70
C SER A 28 3.91 -11.65 13.15
N GLY A 29 3.08 -10.61 13.07
CA GLY A 29 3.50 -9.29 12.58
C GLY A 29 3.46 -9.18 11.06
N CYS A 30 4.29 -8.30 10.49
CA CYS A 30 4.38 -8.07 9.05
C CYS A 30 5.24 -9.16 8.39
N LEU A 31 4.68 -9.82 7.37
CA LEU A 31 5.35 -10.86 6.58
C LEU A 31 5.88 -10.33 5.25
N GLY A 32 5.36 -9.19 4.78
CA GLY A 32 5.74 -8.60 3.50
C GLY A 32 4.76 -7.52 3.05
N ALA A 33 4.76 -7.21 1.76
CA ALA A 33 3.85 -6.26 1.15
C ALA A 33 3.42 -6.72 -0.25
N ILE A 34 2.19 -6.38 -0.62
CA ILE A 34 1.73 -6.37 -2.00
C ILE A 34 2.13 -5.01 -2.59
N VAL A 35 2.66 -5.02 -3.82
CA VAL A 35 3.00 -3.79 -4.56
C VAL A 35 2.33 -3.87 -5.92
N LEU A 36 1.48 -2.89 -6.22
CA LEU A 36 0.92 -2.64 -7.55
C LEU A 36 1.42 -1.29 -8.06
N SER A 37 1.71 -1.22 -9.35
CA SER A 37 2.13 0.01 -10.01
C SER A 37 1.69 0.00 -11.46
N GLY A 38 1.22 1.14 -11.95
CA GLY A 38 0.91 1.37 -13.36
C GLY A 38 -0.36 2.17 -13.61
N LEU A 39 -1.18 2.40 -12.57
CA LEU A 39 -2.39 3.22 -12.63
C LEU A 39 -2.16 4.58 -11.96
N THR A 40 -3.22 5.35 -11.74
CA THR A 40 -3.13 6.47 -10.80
C THR A 40 -2.96 5.94 -9.38
N GLN A 41 -2.28 6.71 -8.51
CA GLN A 41 -2.02 6.27 -7.13
C GLN A 41 -3.29 5.85 -6.35
N PRO A 42 -4.44 6.54 -6.48
CA PRO A 42 -5.70 6.10 -5.89
C PRO A 42 -6.15 4.72 -6.40
N GLU A 43 -6.08 4.51 -7.71
CA GLU A 43 -6.53 3.27 -8.36
C GLU A 43 -5.62 2.09 -8.01
N ASP A 44 -4.30 2.30 -7.96
CA ASP A 44 -3.34 1.28 -7.51
C ASP A 44 -3.67 0.84 -6.07
N HIS A 45 -4.00 1.78 -5.18
CA HIS A 45 -4.41 1.47 -3.81
C HIS A 45 -5.78 0.76 -3.75
N GLU A 46 -6.80 1.29 -4.44
CA GLU A 46 -8.16 0.73 -4.44
C GLU A 46 -8.17 -0.70 -4.96
N THR A 47 -7.37 -0.99 -5.99
CA THR A 47 -7.24 -2.34 -6.56
C THR A 47 -6.70 -3.33 -5.54
N VAL A 48 -5.60 -2.99 -4.86
CA VAL A 48 -4.99 -3.90 -3.87
C VAL A 48 -5.89 -4.09 -2.66
N VAL A 49 -6.48 -3.02 -2.13
CA VAL A 49 -7.39 -3.09 -0.98
C VAL A 49 -8.62 -3.91 -1.29
N THR A 50 -9.23 -3.72 -2.46
CA THR A 50 -10.43 -4.48 -2.88
C THR A 50 -10.11 -5.97 -2.99
N ALA A 51 -9.00 -6.33 -3.64
CA ALA A 51 -8.60 -7.73 -3.80
C ALA A 51 -8.35 -8.41 -2.44
N VAL A 52 -7.66 -7.74 -1.51
CA VAL A 52 -7.44 -8.26 -0.15
C VAL A 52 -8.75 -8.41 0.61
N ALA A 53 -9.65 -7.43 0.50
CA ALA A 53 -10.94 -7.45 1.17
C ALA A 53 -11.84 -8.60 0.67
N GLU A 54 -11.85 -8.87 -0.63
CA GLU A 54 -12.54 -10.02 -1.23
C GLU A 54 -12.01 -11.35 -0.70
N ILE A 55 -10.69 -11.53 -0.64
CA ILE A 55 -10.06 -12.76 -0.10
C ILE A 55 -10.42 -12.96 1.38
N LEU A 56 -10.47 -11.88 2.16
CA LEU A 56 -10.77 -11.92 3.58
C LEU A 56 -12.28 -11.93 3.89
N GLY A 57 -13.13 -11.73 2.89
CA GLY A 57 -14.59 -11.65 3.07
C GLY A 57 -15.03 -10.45 3.91
N VAL A 58 -14.34 -9.31 3.80
CA VAL A 58 -14.64 -8.07 4.53
C VAL A 58 -14.96 -6.93 3.57
N THR A 59 -15.67 -5.92 4.05
CA THR A 59 -15.89 -4.69 3.27
C THR A 59 -14.74 -3.73 3.52
N ALA A 60 -14.05 -3.32 2.45
CA ALA A 60 -13.09 -2.23 2.52
C ALA A 60 -13.78 -0.87 2.38
N PRO A 61 -13.33 0.17 3.10
CA PRO A 61 -13.76 1.53 2.85
C PRO A 61 -13.23 2.01 1.49
N ARG A 62 -14.02 2.84 0.80
CA ARG A 62 -13.57 3.54 -0.41
C ARG A 62 -12.74 4.76 0.00
N LEU A 63 -11.66 5.02 -0.74
CA LEU A 63 -10.90 6.26 -0.58
C LEU A 63 -11.69 7.43 -1.18
N GLU A 64 -11.91 8.47 -0.38
CA GLU A 64 -12.47 9.75 -0.82
C GLU A 64 -11.30 10.74 -0.89
N ILE A 65 -10.76 10.97 -2.09
CA ILE A 65 -9.60 11.83 -2.35
C ILE A 65 -9.80 12.67 -3.60
#